data_AF-A0A956CQ48-F1
#
_entry.id   AF-A0A956CQ48-F1
#
_cell.length_a   1.000
_cell.length_b   1.000
_cell.length_c   1.000
_cell.angle_alpha   90.00
_cell.angle_beta   90.00
_cell.angle_gamma   90.00
#
_symmetry.space_group_name_H-M   'P 1'
#
loop_
_entity.id
_entity.type
_entity.pdbx_description
1 polymer ?
#
loop_
_entity_poly.entity_id
_entity_poly.type
_entity_poly.pdbx_seq_one_letter_code
_entity_poly.pdbx_strand_id
1 'polypeptide(L)'
;VYCWGDNGVGQIGNGSNGGNVLMPFQVADGSSSVYSELSAGSNFIWARDLFSAFVFWGANPSGQGAYDSTVTSEFDYPNPGLYGTGYTRLVQSGGAHACRVRTLTTTPLVECWGLNGNHQLGHSATPTYMPAVAWSGQVVDLHLGDTHTCALEESGNGIVWCWGDNGSKQTAQASAGDTTAPSQVVLSPQPFQVSALSKGPTAKHSCAVADGSVYCWGDNTSGQLGRGSVGGNSASALPIN
;
A
#
# COMPACT_ATOMS: atom_id res chain seq x y z
N VAL A 1 18.63 3.05 -8.09
CA VAL A 1 17.77 1.87 -7.85
C VAL A 1 18.02 0.88 -8.97
N TYR A 2 17.98 -0.43 -8.67
CA TYR A 2 18.07 -1.46 -9.70
C TYR A 2 16.78 -2.28 -9.73
N CYS A 3 16.21 -2.48 -10.91
CA CYS A 3 14.97 -3.22 -11.13
C CYS A 3 15.19 -4.36 -12.14
N TRP A 4 14.52 -5.49 -11.96
CA TRP A 4 14.53 -6.65 -12.84
C TRP A 4 13.25 -7.48 -12.60
N GLY A 5 12.93 -8.40 -13.51
CA GLY A 5 11.74 -9.24 -13.46
C GLY A 5 10.78 -8.99 -14.62
N ASP A 6 9.48 -9.13 -14.35
CA ASP A 6 8.42 -8.87 -15.33
C ASP A 6 8.41 -7.39 -15.72
N ASN A 7 8.30 -7.12 -17.02
CA ASN A 7 8.20 -5.79 -17.62
C ASN A 7 7.07 -5.73 -18.64
N GLY A 8 6.03 -6.56 -18.50
CA GLY A 8 4.89 -6.60 -19.43
C GLY A 8 4.28 -5.22 -19.69
N VAL A 9 4.25 -4.34 -18.68
CA VAL A 9 3.61 -3.01 -18.72
C VAL A 9 4.56 -1.87 -18.34
N GLY A 10 5.88 -2.10 -18.45
CA GLY A 10 6.88 -1.07 -18.19
C GLY A 10 7.27 -0.89 -16.72
N GLN A 11 6.86 -1.79 -15.82
CA GLN A 11 7.11 -1.68 -14.37
C GLN A 11 8.59 -1.79 -13.96
N ILE A 12 9.51 -2.07 -14.89
CA ILE A 12 10.95 -1.96 -14.65
C ILE A 12 11.45 -0.52 -14.81
N GLY A 13 10.79 0.32 -15.60
CA GLY A 13 11.19 1.73 -15.76
C GLY A 13 12.44 1.93 -16.62
N ASN A 14 12.63 1.09 -17.64
CA ASN A 14 13.81 1.12 -18.52
C ASN A 14 13.56 1.69 -19.93
N GLY A 15 12.39 2.31 -20.16
CA GLY A 15 11.95 2.82 -21.46
C GLY A 15 11.52 1.72 -22.44
N SER A 16 11.10 0.55 -21.92
CA SER A 16 10.54 -0.55 -22.72
C SER A 16 9.42 -1.27 -21.97
N ASN A 17 8.56 -2.00 -22.70
CA ASN A 17 7.53 -2.88 -22.15
C ASN A 17 7.44 -4.20 -22.96
N GLY A 18 6.55 -5.13 -22.55
CA GLY A 18 6.23 -6.34 -23.33
C GLY A 18 7.19 -7.53 -23.17
N GLY A 19 7.98 -7.60 -22.10
CA GLY A 19 8.91 -8.73 -21.88
C GLY A 19 9.43 -8.82 -20.45
N ASN A 20 10.47 -9.64 -20.23
CA ASN A 20 11.16 -9.75 -18.95
C ASN A 20 12.54 -9.12 -19.02
N VAL A 21 12.97 -8.47 -17.93
CA VAL A 21 14.33 -7.97 -17.73
C VAL A 21 15.03 -8.91 -16.75
N LEU A 22 15.93 -9.76 -17.25
CA LEU A 22 16.49 -10.87 -16.46
C LEU A 22 17.72 -10.48 -15.61
N MET A 23 18.25 -9.28 -15.79
CA MET A 23 19.42 -8.78 -15.08
C MET A 23 19.11 -7.42 -14.44
N PRO A 24 19.69 -7.08 -13.28
CA PRO A 24 19.46 -5.79 -12.64
C PRO A 24 19.75 -4.62 -13.59
N PHE A 25 18.71 -3.84 -13.92
CA PHE A 25 18.81 -2.62 -14.70
C PHE A 25 18.84 -1.41 -13.78
N GLN A 26 19.81 -0.50 -13.98
CA GLN A 26 19.87 0.73 -13.22
C GLN A 26 18.79 1.71 -13.71
N VAL A 27 17.73 1.86 -12.92
CA VAL A 27 16.67 2.83 -13.21
C VAL A 27 17.18 4.24 -12.98
N ALA A 28 16.97 5.10 -13.96
CA ALA A 28 17.25 6.53 -13.91
C ALA A 28 16.05 7.26 -14.53
N ASP A 29 15.78 8.48 -14.07
CA ASP A 29 14.75 9.38 -14.62
C ASP A 29 15.35 10.55 -15.41
N GLY A 30 16.66 10.49 -15.69
CA GLY A 30 17.40 11.60 -16.29
C GLY A 30 17.69 12.77 -15.35
N SER A 31 17.27 12.69 -14.08
CA SER A 31 17.65 13.63 -13.03
C SER A 31 18.89 13.16 -12.27
N SER A 32 19.48 14.06 -11.47
CA SER A 32 20.52 13.71 -10.50
C SER A 32 19.95 13.21 -9.17
N SER A 33 18.64 13.00 -9.08
CA SER A 33 17.97 12.59 -7.84
C SER A 33 18.30 11.15 -7.48
N VAL A 34 18.53 10.93 -6.18
CA VAL A 34 18.68 9.60 -5.60
C VAL A 34 17.34 9.23 -4.96
N TYR A 35 16.80 8.06 -5.33
CA TYR A 35 15.61 7.53 -4.67
C TYR A 35 15.93 7.03 -3.26
N SER A 36 15.10 7.43 -2.30
CA SER A 36 15.21 7.09 -0.88
C SER A 36 14.15 6.11 -0.41
N GLU A 37 13.10 5.91 -1.20
CA GLU A 37 12.00 4.97 -0.91
C GLU A 37 11.46 4.40 -2.22
N LEU A 38 11.09 3.12 -2.17
CA LEU A 38 10.37 2.44 -3.24
C LEU A 38 9.15 1.75 -2.66
N SER A 39 8.08 1.74 -3.43
CA SER A 39 6.89 0.97 -3.17
C SER A 39 6.41 0.35 -4.46
N ALA A 40 6.45 -0.98 -4.52
CA ALA A 40 5.95 -1.75 -5.65
C ALA A 40 4.49 -2.16 -5.40
N GLY A 41 3.61 -1.82 -6.34
CA GLY A 41 2.31 -2.46 -6.47
C GLY A 41 2.41 -3.75 -7.28
N SER A 42 1.28 -4.29 -7.77
CA SER A 42 1.31 -5.51 -8.59
C SER A 42 2.13 -5.34 -9.86
N ASN A 43 1.89 -4.25 -10.60
CA ASN A 43 2.53 -3.99 -11.90
C ASN A 43 2.95 -2.52 -12.06
N PHE A 44 3.28 -1.84 -10.96
CA PHE A 44 3.73 -0.45 -10.97
C PHE A 44 4.63 -0.16 -9.78
N ILE A 45 5.39 0.92 -9.85
CA ILE A 45 6.29 1.36 -8.79
C ILE A 45 6.09 2.85 -8.54
N TRP A 46 6.01 3.21 -7.27
CA TRP A 46 6.27 4.55 -6.80
C TRP A 46 7.65 4.63 -6.19
N ALA A 47 8.40 5.70 -6.52
CA ALA A 47 9.64 6.03 -5.84
C ALA A 47 9.58 7.45 -5.30
N ARG A 48 10.21 7.67 -4.16
CA ARG A 48 10.43 9.00 -3.57
C ARG A 48 11.89 9.35 -3.66
N ASP A 49 12.21 10.54 -4.15
CA ASP A 49 13.58 11.06 -4.11
C ASP A 49 13.92 11.74 -2.77
N LEU A 50 15.19 12.09 -2.59
CA LEU A 50 15.67 12.80 -1.40
C LEU A 50 15.09 14.23 -1.24
N PHE A 51 14.49 14.79 -2.29
CA PHE A 51 13.83 16.10 -2.28
C PHE A 51 12.31 15.99 -2.12
N SER A 52 11.80 14.78 -1.81
CA SER A 52 10.38 14.45 -1.67
C SER A 52 9.56 14.64 -2.95
N ALA A 53 10.20 14.60 -4.12
CA ALA A 53 9.50 14.38 -5.38
C ALA A 53 9.17 12.89 -5.52
N PHE A 54 8.01 12.60 -6.11
CA PHE A 54 7.60 11.25 -6.39
C PHE A 54 7.60 11.00 -7.88
N VAL A 55 8.19 9.89 -8.27
CA VAL A 55 8.13 9.37 -9.62
C VAL A 55 7.34 8.08 -9.63
N PHE A 56 6.73 7.81 -10.77
CA PHE A 56 5.88 6.66 -11.01
C PHE A 56 6.25 6.02 -12.35
N TRP A 57 6.20 4.70 -12.40
CA TRP A 57 6.22 3.94 -13.64
C TRP A 57 5.45 2.63 -13.51
N GLY A 58 5.07 2.05 -14.64
CA GLY A 58 4.26 0.85 -14.79
C GLY A 58 2.79 1.14 -15.13
N ALA A 59 1.91 0.21 -14.76
CA ALA A 59 0.49 0.23 -15.10
C ALA A 59 -0.28 1.36 -14.41
N ASN A 60 -1.07 2.12 -15.18
CA ASN A 60 -2.00 3.16 -14.73
C ASN A 60 -3.48 2.96 -15.19
N PRO A 61 -4.01 1.75 -15.47
CA PRO A 61 -5.39 1.60 -15.96
C PRO A 61 -6.46 2.00 -14.93
N SER A 62 -6.10 2.10 -13.64
CA SER A 62 -7.00 2.47 -12.54
C SER A 62 -6.68 3.85 -11.95
N GLY A 63 -5.74 4.60 -12.54
CA GLY A 63 -5.30 5.89 -12.00
C GLY A 63 -4.27 5.78 -10.88
N GLN A 64 -3.65 4.62 -10.64
CA GLN A 64 -2.65 4.40 -9.59
C GLN A 64 -1.35 5.19 -9.77
N GLY A 65 -1.10 5.74 -10.96
CA GLY A 65 -0.04 6.71 -11.24
C GLY A 65 -0.40 8.15 -10.87
N ALA A 66 -1.66 8.38 -10.49
CA ALA A 66 -2.15 9.67 -10.03
C ALA A 66 -1.99 10.80 -11.08
N TYR A 67 -2.20 10.45 -12.35
CA TYR A 67 -2.31 11.38 -13.47
C TYR A 67 -3.78 11.57 -13.83
N ASP A 68 -4.11 12.66 -14.53
CA ASP A 68 -5.46 12.83 -15.05
C ASP A 68 -5.86 11.66 -15.99
N SER A 69 -7.17 11.48 -16.17
CA SER A 69 -7.73 10.32 -16.90
C SER A 69 -7.42 10.31 -18.40
N THR A 70 -6.69 11.28 -18.94
CA THR A 70 -6.31 11.36 -20.36
C THR A 70 -4.94 10.79 -20.66
N VAL A 71 -4.17 10.42 -19.63
CA VAL A 71 -2.80 9.91 -19.79
C VAL A 71 -2.81 8.41 -20.11
N THR A 72 -1.72 7.94 -20.74
CA THR A 72 -1.50 6.55 -21.13
C THR A 72 -1.77 5.56 -19.99
N SER A 73 -2.22 4.36 -20.35
CA SER A 73 -2.49 3.27 -19.40
C SER A 73 -1.22 2.64 -18.81
N GLU A 74 -0.05 2.99 -19.34
CA GLU A 74 1.26 2.44 -18.96
C GLU A 74 2.34 3.52 -19.10
N PHE A 75 3.37 3.40 -18.26
CA PHE A 75 4.55 4.28 -18.24
C PHE A 75 5.79 3.40 -18.13
N ASP A 76 6.58 3.31 -19.18
CA ASP A 76 7.74 2.43 -19.26
C ASP A 76 9.04 3.05 -18.73
N TYR A 77 8.97 4.30 -18.30
CA TYR A 77 10.08 5.06 -17.72
C TYR A 77 9.58 5.80 -16.48
N PRO A 78 10.45 6.14 -15.50
CA PRO A 78 10.04 6.97 -14.36
C PRO A 78 9.55 8.33 -14.84
N ASN A 79 8.28 8.62 -14.55
CA ASN A 79 7.66 9.90 -14.85
C ASN A 79 7.35 10.63 -13.54
N PRO A 80 7.53 11.96 -13.48
CA PRO A 80 7.13 12.74 -12.31
C PRO A 80 5.63 12.60 -12.11
N GLY A 81 5.25 11.86 -11.06
CA GLY A 81 3.87 11.79 -10.61
C GLY A 81 3.44 13.09 -9.96
N LEU A 82 2.14 13.22 -9.72
CA LEU A 82 1.45 14.37 -9.12
C LEU A 82 2.30 15.35 -8.31
N TYR A 83 2.18 16.62 -8.69
CA TYR A 83 2.69 17.80 -8.01
C TYR A 83 2.32 17.82 -6.51
N GLY A 84 3.34 17.86 -5.65
CA GLY A 84 3.15 17.89 -4.20
C GLY A 84 4.46 18.04 -3.46
N THR A 85 5.25 19.05 -3.81
CA THR A 85 6.51 19.36 -3.14
C THR A 85 6.31 19.59 -1.64
N GLY A 86 6.95 18.77 -0.81
CA GLY A 86 7.43 19.20 0.51
C GLY A 86 6.84 18.56 1.76
N TYR A 87 5.82 17.70 1.68
CA TYR A 87 5.12 17.23 2.89
C TYR A 87 4.76 15.74 2.92
N THR A 88 5.10 14.95 1.90
CA THR A 88 4.82 13.52 1.95
C THR A 88 5.93 12.77 2.67
N ARG A 89 5.56 12.04 3.72
CA ARG A 89 6.45 11.26 4.58
C ARG A 89 6.79 9.89 3.99
N LEU A 90 5.79 9.21 3.45
CA LEU A 90 5.91 7.87 2.87
C LEU A 90 4.83 7.64 1.80
N VAL A 91 5.09 6.68 0.91
CA VAL A 91 4.13 6.16 -0.07
C VAL A 91 4.15 4.64 -0.02
N GLN A 92 2.97 4.02 -0.03
CA GLN A 92 2.83 2.58 -0.14
C GLN A 92 1.83 2.24 -1.25
N SER A 93 1.95 1.03 -1.80
CA SER A 93 1.25 0.57 -2.99
C SER A 93 0.63 -0.79 -2.73
N GLY A 94 -0.62 -0.95 -3.14
CA GLY A 94 -1.36 -2.20 -3.15
C GLY A 94 -1.43 -2.78 -4.55
N GLY A 95 -2.49 -3.56 -4.80
CA GLY A 95 -2.65 -4.24 -6.09
C GLY A 95 -2.76 -3.28 -7.27
N ALA A 96 -3.69 -2.33 -7.16
CA ALA A 96 -3.94 -1.28 -8.16
C ALA A 96 -4.32 0.07 -7.54
N HIS A 97 -3.90 0.30 -6.29
CA HIS A 97 -4.07 1.56 -5.57
C HIS A 97 -2.79 1.94 -4.84
N ALA A 98 -2.65 3.21 -4.50
CA ALA A 98 -1.57 3.69 -3.66
C ALA A 98 -2.11 4.68 -2.64
N CYS A 99 -1.40 4.77 -1.52
CA CYS A 99 -1.69 5.72 -0.46
C CYS A 99 -0.40 6.36 0.01
N ARG A 100 -0.50 7.61 0.44
CA ARG A 100 0.61 8.35 1.03
C ARG A 100 0.22 8.97 2.36
N VAL A 101 1.20 9.14 3.23
CA VAL A 101 1.07 9.98 4.42
C VAL A 101 1.64 11.35 4.12
N ARG A 102 0.80 12.37 4.22
CA ARG A 102 1.20 13.78 4.08
C ARG A 102 1.23 14.44 5.45
N THR A 103 2.42 14.82 5.91
CA THR A 103 2.63 15.53 7.17
C THR A 103 2.39 17.03 6.98
N LEU A 104 1.23 17.50 7.40
CA LEU A 104 0.93 18.93 7.51
C LEU A 104 1.39 19.47 8.87
N THR A 105 1.31 20.80 9.06
CA THR A 105 1.71 21.48 10.29
C THR A 105 0.85 21.17 11.52
N THR A 106 -0.31 20.53 11.34
CA THR A 106 -1.26 20.20 12.43
C THR A 106 -1.52 18.70 12.57
N THR A 107 -2.08 18.06 11.54
CA THR A 107 -2.42 16.63 11.56
C THR A 107 -2.01 15.98 10.24
N PRO A 108 -1.29 14.84 10.25
CA PRO A 108 -1.03 14.09 9.03
C PRO A 108 -2.32 13.60 8.36
N LEU A 109 -2.30 13.56 7.03
CA LEU A 109 -3.38 13.02 6.22
C LEU A 109 -2.91 11.75 5.53
N VAL A 110 -3.76 10.73 5.53
CA VAL A 110 -3.64 9.61 4.59
C VAL A 110 -4.46 9.96 3.36
N GLU A 111 -3.78 10.06 2.22
CA GLU A 111 -4.41 10.30 0.93
C GLU A 111 -4.22 9.06 0.05
N CYS A 112 -5.30 8.56 -0.55
CA CYS A 112 -5.31 7.35 -1.38
C CYS A 112 -5.85 7.64 -2.77
N TRP A 113 -5.40 6.87 -3.77
CA TRP A 113 -5.80 6.98 -5.17
C TRP A 113 -5.68 5.64 -5.91
N GLY A 114 -6.28 5.56 -7.10
CA GLY A 114 -6.30 4.37 -7.94
C GLY A 114 -7.63 3.61 -7.89
N LEU A 115 -7.55 2.27 -7.95
CA LEU A 115 -8.71 1.38 -7.90
C LEU A 115 -9.44 1.51 -6.55
N ASN A 116 -10.78 1.59 -6.57
CA ASN A 116 -11.60 1.70 -5.36
C ASN A 116 -12.84 0.80 -5.35
N GLY A 117 -12.85 -0.26 -6.18
CA GLY A 117 -14.02 -1.13 -6.35
C GLY A 117 -14.44 -1.88 -5.08
N ASN A 118 -13.51 -2.04 -4.12
CA ASN A 118 -13.75 -2.67 -2.82
C ASN A 118 -13.54 -1.69 -1.66
N HIS A 119 -13.67 -0.39 -1.93
CA HIS A 119 -13.45 0.67 -0.94
C HIS A 119 -12.03 0.75 -0.35
N GLN A 120 -11.03 0.20 -1.04
CA GLN A 120 -9.62 0.18 -0.57
C GLN A 120 -8.99 1.56 -0.40
N LEU A 121 -9.60 2.62 -0.95
CA LEU A 121 -9.16 4.00 -0.76
C LEU A 121 -9.74 4.64 0.52
N GLY A 122 -10.73 4.03 1.18
CA GLY A 122 -11.30 4.53 2.44
C GLY A 122 -12.17 5.78 2.28
N HIS A 123 -12.56 6.12 1.06
CA HIS A 123 -13.48 7.21 0.73
C HIS A 123 -14.42 6.81 -0.43
N SER A 124 -15.47 7.59 -0.66
CA SER A 124 -16.54 7.26 -1.61
C SER A 124 -16.27 7.54 -3.09
N ALA A 125 -15.20 8.28 -3.43
CA ALA A 125 -14.90 8.64 -4.82
C ALA A 125 -14.37 7.44 -5.65
N THR A 126 -14.83 7.27 -6.89
CA THR A 126 -14.53 6.10 -7.76
C THR A 126 -14.22 6.48 -9.21
N PRO A 127 -13.21 5.84 -9.83
CA PRO A 127 -11.82 5.78 -9.36
C PRO A 127 -11.24 7.19 -9.19
N THR A 128 -10.31 7.38 -8.27
CA THR A 128 -9.65 8.67 -8.11
C THR A 128 -8.30 8.65 -8.81
N TYR A 129 -8.26 9.34 -9.94
CA TYR A 129 -7.04 9.70 -10.67
C TYR A 129 -6.17 10.71 -9.90
N MET A 130 -6.66 11.21 -8.76
CA MET A 130 -5.99 12.17 -7.88
C MET A 130 -6.11 11.69 -6.42
N PRO A 131 -5.08 11.86 -5.57
CA PRO A 131 -5.11 11.60 -4.14
C PRO A 131 -6.28 12.32 -3.49
N ALA A 132 -7.09 11.58 -2.75
CA ALA A 132 -8.14 12.12 -1.91
C ALA A 132 -7.95 11.62 -0.49
N VAL A 133 -8.41 12.42 0.47
CA VAL A 133 -8.23 12.12 1.90
C VAL A 133 -9.07 10.90 2.27
N ALA A 134 -8.39 9.85 2.72
CA ALA A 134 -8.99 8.65 3.30
C ALA A 134 -9.18 8.82 4.82
N TRP A 135 -8.22 9.48 5.46
CA TRP A 135 -8.17 9.62 6.92
C TRP A 135 -7.27 10.79 7.36
N SER A 136 -7.59 11.38 8.50
CA SER A 136 -6.79 12.37 9.22
C SER A 136 -6.44 11.81 10.61
N GLY A 137 -5.16 11.56 10.87
CA GLY A 137 -4.67 10.95 12.11
C GLY A 137 -3.15 10.89 12.14
N GLN A 138 -2.56 10.56 13.31
CA GLN A 138 -1.10 10.43 13.45
C GLN A 138 -0.61 9.09 12.89
N VAL A 139 -0.75 8.91 11.58
CA VAL A 139 -0.33 7.68 10.90
C VAL A 139 1.18 7.71 10.65
N VAL A 140 1.85 6.65 11.07
CA VAL A 140 3.32 6.49 10.99
C VAL A 140 3.75 5.45 9.98
N ASP A 141 2.88 4.51 9.62
CA ASP A 141 3.14 3.46 8.64
C ASP A 141 1.85 3.02 7.93
N LEU A 142 2.00 2.44 6.73
CA LEU A 142 0.90 1.94 5.90
C LEU A 142 1.22 0.52 5.40
N HIS A 143 0.20 -0.34 5.37
CA HIS A 143 0.19 -1.61 4.65
C HIS A 143 -0.90 -1.58 3.61
N LEU A 144 -0.56 -1.85 2.35
CA LEU A 144 -1.55 -2.03 1.29
C LEU A 144 -1.47 -3.47 0.80
N GLY A 145 -2.62 -4.13 0.83
CA GLY A 145 -2.84 -5.43 0.21
C GLY A 145 -3.29 -5.32 -1.24
N ASP A 146 -3.84 -6.41 -1.76
CA ASP A 146 -4.45 -6.44 -3.09
C ASP A 146 -5.64 -5.46 -3.18
N THR A 147 -6.52 -5.55 -2.18
CA THR A 147 -7.84 -4.88 -2.17
C THR A 147 -8.19 -4.26 -0.81
N HIS A 148 -7.22 -4.12 0.09
CA HIS A 148 -7.39 -3.49 1.40
C HIS A 148 -6.20 -2.60 1.76
N THR A 149 -6.42 -1.73 2.73
CA THR A 149 -5.41 -0.82 3.27
C THR A 149 -5.47 -0.87 4.78
N CYS A 150 -4.31 -0.91 5.42
CA CYS A 150 -4.15 -0.77 6.86
C CYS A 150 -3.17 0.37 7.16
N ALA A 151 -3.36 1.02 8.29
CA ALA A 151 -2.57 2.14 8.74
C ALA A 151 -2.25 1.97 10.23
N LEU A 152 -0.99 2.23 10.58
CA LEU A 152 -0.51 2.25 11.95
C LEU A 152 -0.57 3.69 12.46
N GLU A 153 -1.41 3.93 13.45
CA GLU A 153 -1.53 5.21 14.13
C GLU A 153 -0.75 5.19 15.44
N GLU A 154 0.09 6.21 15.65
CA GLU A 154 0.98 6.32 16.81
C GLU A 154 0.22 6.52 18.14
N SER A 155 -1.04 6.97 18.06
CA SER A 155 -1.87 7.18 19.25
C SER A 155 -2.15 5.86 19.98
N GLY A 156 -2.20 5.90 21.32
CA GLY A 156 -2.75 4.81 22.13
C GLY A 156 -2.05 3.45 22.01
N ASN A 157 -0.71 3.44 21.86
CA ASN A 157 0.13 2.24 21.76
C ASN A 157 0.27 1.61 20.36
N GLY A 158 0.15 2.39 19.28
CA GLY A 158 0.26 1.84 17.92
C GLY A 158 -1.01 1.11 17.52
N ILE A 159 -2.09 1.85 17.34
CA ILE A 159 -3.39 1.27 16.93
C ILE A 159 -3.37 1.02 15.42
N VAL A 160 -3.78 -0.18 15.02
CA VAL A 160 -3.93 -0.54 13.61
C VAL A 160 -5.37 -0.32 13.18
N TRP A 161 -5.55 0.33 12.04
CA TRP A 161 -6.84 0.57 11.40
C TRP A 161 -6.80 0.01 9.99
N CYS A 162 -7.83 -0.73 9.59
CA CYS A 162 -7.92 -1.29 8.25
C CYS A 162 -9.26 -0.98 7.58
N TRP A 163 -9.25 -0.89 6.26
CA TRP A 163 -10.41 -0.67 5.40
C TRP A 163 -10.21 -1.33 4.03
N GLY A 164 -11.27 -1.39 3.23
CA GLY A 164 -11.31 -2.07 1.93
C GLY A 164 -12.03 -3.42 1.98
N ASP A 165 -11.70 -4.31 1.05
CA ASP A 165 -12.27 -5.67 0.96
C ASP A 165 -12.07 -6.42 2.29
N ASN A 166 -13.09 -7.14 2.74
CA ASN A 166 -13.03 -8.00 3.91
C ASN A 166 -13.57 -9.41 3.66
N GLY A 167 -13.73 -9.82 2.40
CA GLY A 167 -14.19 -11.16 2.03
C GLY A 167 -13.28 -12.27 2.57
N SER A 168 -11.98 -11.99 2.71
CA SER A 168 -11.00 -12.88 3.35
C SER A 168 -10.66 -12.51 4.78
N LYS A 169 -11.45 -11.64 5.43
CA LYS A 169 -11.18 -11.13 6.79
C LYS A 169 -9.93 -10.25 6.92
N GLN A 170 -9.41 -9.70 5.82
CA GLN A 170 -8.15 -8.96 5.78
C GLN A 170 -8.17 -7.58 6.47
N THR A 171 -9.35 -7.06 6.85
CA THR A 171 -9.49 -5.86 7.70
C THR A 171 -9.73 -6.19 9.17
N ALA A 172 -9.62 -7.48 9.54
CA ALA A 172 -9.87 -8.02 10.88
C ALA A 172 -11.30 -7.78 11.42
N GLN A 173 -12.26 -7.42 10.55
CA GLN A 173 -13.64 -7.23 10.95
C GLN A 173 -14.42 -8.55 10.85
N ALA A 174 -15.33 -8.78 11.80
CA ALA A 174 -16.16 -9.98 11.81
C ALA A 174 -17.18 -10.03 10.65
N SER A 175 -17.60 -8.87 10.12
CA SER A 175 -18.52 -8.74 8.99
C SER A 175 -17.99 -9.38 7.71
N ALA A 176 -18.89 -9.78 6.80
CA ALA A 176 -18.52 -10.46 5.55
C ALA A 176 -18.40 -9.54 4.33
N GLY A 177 -18.65 -8.23 4.48
CA GLY A 177 -18.57 -7.24 3.40
C GLY A 177 -17.47 -6.22 3.65
N ASP A 178 -17.24 -5.41 2.62
CA ASP A 178 -16.21 -4.37 2.62
C ASP A 178 -16.31 -3.44 3.83
N THR A 179 -15.15 -3.05 4.32
CA THR A 179 -14.98 -2.08 5.40
C THR A 179 -14.77 -0.71 4.74
N THR A 180 -15.83 0.06 4.61
CA THR A 180 -15.84 1.28 3.77
C THR A 180 -15.10 2.49 4.35
N ALA A 181 -14.72 2.43 5.62
CA ALA A 181 -13.98 3.46 6.34
C ALA A 181 -12.98 2.80 7.31
N PRO A 182 -11.89 3.49 7.70
CA PRO A 182 -10.92 2.95 8.67
C PRO A 182 -11.60 2.39 9.91
N SER A 183 -11.38 1.10 10.17
CA SER A 183 -11.93 0.38 11.33
C SER A 183 -10.83 -0.26 12.13
N GLN A 184 -10.92 -0.15 13.46
CA GLN A 184 -9.86 -0.60 14.36
C GLN A 184 -9.70 -2.13 14.30
N VAL A 185 -8.44 -2.58 14.23
CA VAL A 185 -8.06 -3.97 14.40
C VAL A 185 -7.79 -4.23 15.88
N VAL A 186 -8.44 -5.26 16.43
CA VAL A 186 -8.22 -5.70 17.81
C VAL A 186 -7.23 -6.86 17.81
N LEU A 187 -5.95 -6.58 18.10
CA LEU A 187 -5.01 -7.66 18.44
C LEU A 187 -5.21 -8.07 19.91
N SER A 188 -4.95 -9.34 20.22
CA SER A 188 -5.12 -9.92 21.56
C SER A 188 -4.04 -10.94 21.85
N PRO A 189 -3.47 -10.99 23.08
CA PRO A 189 -3.83 -10.20 24.27
C PRO A 189 -3.24 -8.78 24.28
N GLN A 190 -3.84 -7.87 25.06
CA GLN A 190 -3.41 -6.48 25.31
C GLN A 190 -2.79 -6.34 26.72
N PRO A 191 -2.01 -5.29 27.04
CA PRO A 191 -1.54 -4.21 26.15
C PRO A 191 -0.37 -4.65 25.26
N PHE A 192 -0.18 -3.97 24.12
CA PHE A 192 1.03 -4.11 23.28
C PHE A 192 1.37 -2.81 22.57
N GLN A 193 2.60 -2.70 22.06
CA GLN A 193 3.00 -1.65 21.12
C GLN A 193 3.20 -2.23 19.72
N VAL A 194 2.40 -1.79 18.75
CA VAL A 194 2.63 -2.16 17.34
C VAL A 194 3.76 -1.31 16.78
N SER A 195 4.75 -1.98 16.18
CA SER A 195 5.98 -1.36 15.68
C SER A 195 6.11 -1.38 14.16
N ALA A 196 5.40 -2.28 13.47
CA ALA A 196 5.45 -2.42 12.03
C ALA A 196 4.23 -3.15 11.48
N LEU A 197 3.89 -2.86 10.23
CA LEU A 197 2.94 -3.63 9.43
C LEU A 197 3.67 -4.40 8.31
N SER A 198 3.10 -5.50 7.85
CA SER A 198 3.62 -6.23 6.70
C SER A 198 3.47 -5.41 5.41
N LYS A 199 4.06 -5.87 4.30
CA LYS A 199 3.85 -5.32 2.95
C LYS A 199 3.52 -6.47 2.02
N GLY A 200 2.61 -6.25 1.07
CA GLY A 200 2.22 -7.30 0.14
C GLY A 200 1.13 -6.82 -0.81
N PRO A 201 1.48 -6.23 -1.96
CA PRO A 201 0.50 -5.63 -2.88
C PRO A 201 -0.48 -6.64 -3.49
N THR A 202 -0.23 -7.94 -3.35
CA THR A 202 -1.13 -9.02 -3.79
C THR A 202 -1.69 -9.83 -2.62
N ALA A 203 -1.43 -9.40 -1.38
CA ALA A 203 -1.82 -10.14 -0.19
C ALA A 203 -3.29 -9.90 0.15
N LYS A 204 -3.98 -10.98 0.53
CA LYS A 204 -5.32 -10.98 1.15
C LYS A 204 -5.25 -11.28 2.65
N HIS A 205 -4.07 -11.06 3.25
CA HIS A 205 -3.82 -11.17 4.68
C HIS A 205 -2.91 -10.00 5.08
N SER A 206 -2.96 -9.66 6.36
CA SER A 206 -2.17 -8.59 6.96
C SER A 206 -1.45 -9.15 8.17
N CYS A 207 -0.28 -8.61 8.47
CA CYS A 207 0.41 -8.91 9.71
C CYS A 207 0.93 -7.62 10.37
N ALA A 208 1.05 -7.68 11.69
CA ALA A 208 1.63 -6.63 12.51
C ALA A 208 2.67 -7.23 13.46
N VAL A 209 3.72 -6.47 13.76
CA VAL A 209 4.67 -6.80 14.82
C VAL A 209 4.30 -5.99 16.05
N ALA A 210 3.96 -6.67 17.15
CA ALA A 210 3.68 -6.03 18.43
C ALA A 210 4.50 -6.69 19.54
N ASP A 211 5.29 -5.88 20.27
CA ASP A 211 6.20 -6.33 21.34
C ASP A 211 7.08 -7.54 20.95
N GLY A 212 7.56 -7.57 19.71
CA GLY A 212 8.39 -8.65 19.18
C GLY A 212 7.63 -9.92 18.75
N SER A 213 6.31 -9.97 18.95
CA SER A 213 5.44 -11.04 18.45
C SER A 213 4.77 -10.65 17.14
N VAL A 214 4.50 -11.63 16.28
CA VAL A 214 3.82 -11.42 14.99
C VAL A 214 2.35 -11.81 15.10
N TYR A 215 1.47 -10.92 14.65
CA TYR A 215 0.02 -11.13 14.62
C TYR A 215 -0.46 -11.04 13.19
N CYS A 216 -1.01 -12.11 12.64
CA CYS A 216 -1.54 -12.13 11.27
C CYS A 216 -3.07 -12.35 11.25
N TRP A 217 -3.76 -11.76 10.29
CA TRP A 217 -5.19 -11.98 10.06
C TRP A 217 -5.51 -11.93 8.57
N GLY A 218 -6.67 -12.42 8.18
CA GLY A 218 -7.11 -12.50 6.79
C GLY A 218 -7.10 -13.92 6.24
N ASP A 219 -6.73 -14.03 4.96
CA ASP A 219 -6.66 -15.29 4.21
C ASP A 219 -5.73 -16.30 4.89
N ASN A 220 -6.20 -17.54 5.01
CA ASN A 220 -5.41 -18.68 5.49
C ASN A 220 -5.49 -19.89 4.57
N THR A 221 -6.00 -19.73 3.34
CA THR A 221 -6.17 -20.84 2.38
C THR A 221 -4.89 -21.61 2.10
N SER A 222 -3.72 -20.97 2.22
CA SER A 222 -2.41 -21.59 2.05
C SER A 222 -1.57 -21.59 3.32
N GLY A 223 -2.18 -21.33 4.48
CA GLY A 223 -1.45 -21.24 5.76
C GLY A 223 -0.72 -19.90 5.97
N GLN A 224 -1.15 -18.83 5.28
CA GLN A 224 -0.47 -17.52 5.33
C GLN A 224 -0.42 -16.91 6.74
N LEU A 225 -1.31 -17.35 7.65
CA LEU A 225 -1.32 -16.86 9.03
C LEU A 225 -0.27 -17.52 9.93
N GLY A 226 0.40 -18.58 9.48
CA GLY A 226 1.52 -19.20 10.22
C GLY A 226 1.14 -19.94 11.51
N ARG A 227 -0.16 -20.22 11.75
CA ARG A 227 -0.66 -20.81 13.02
C ARG A 227 -0.72 -22.34 13.05
N GLY A 228 -0.01 -23.01 12.15
CA GLY A 228 -0.06 -24.48 12.03
C GLY A 228 -1.38 -25.05 11.51
N SER A 229 -2.29 -24.19 11.01
CA SER A 229 -3.54 -24.60 10.36
C SER A 229 -3.61 -24.04 8.94
N VAL A 230 -4.26 -24.78 8.05
CA VAL A 230 -4.54 -24.37 6.65
C VAL A 230 -6.04 -24.38 6.44
N GLY A 231 -6.53 -23.41 5.68
CA GLY A 231 -7.95 -23.19 5.45
C GLY A 231 -8.59 -22.31 6.53
N GLY A 232 -9.70 -21.67 6.15
CA GLY A 232 -10.47 -20.80 7.03
C GLY A 232 -9.84 -19.42 7.25
N ASN A 233 -10.44 -18.41 6.64
CA ASN A 233 -10.07 -17.01 6.85
C ASN A 233 -10.32 -16.59 8.31
N SER A 234 -9.45 -15.76 8.88
CA SER A 234 -9.55 -15.38 10.29
C SER A 234 -9.55 -13.87 10.48
N ALA A 235 -10.58 -13.35 11.15
CA ALA A 235 -10.60 -11.97 11.64
C ALA A 235 -9.81 -11.81 12.96
N SER A 236 -9.43 -12.91 13.61
CA SER A 236 -8.72 -12.88 14.87
C SER A 236 -7.23 -12.69 14.63
N ALA A 237 -6.70 -11.56 15.10
CA ALA A 237 -5.28 -11.28 15.13
C ALA A 237 -4.67 -11.75 16.47
N LEU A 238 -4.28 -13.02 16.47
CA LEU A 238 -3.58 -13.75 17.54
C LEU A 238 -2.07 -13.88 17.23
N PRO A 239 -1.22 -13.98 18.25
CA PRO A 239 0.22 -14.15 18.06
C PRO A 239 0.52 -15.50 17.39
N ILE A 240 1.56 -15.50 16.56
CA ILE A 240 2.20 -16.71 16.04
C ILE A 240 3.21 -17.18 17.10
N ASN A 241 3.03 -18.42 17.58
CA ASN A 241 3.94 -19.07 18.54
C ASN A 241 4.88 -20.03 17.81
#